data_AF-A0A524QRX7-F1
#
_entry.id   AF-A0A524QRX7-F1
#
_cell.length_a   1.000
_cell.length_b   1.000
_cell.length_c   1.000
_cell.angle_alpha   90.00
_cell.angle_beta   90.00
_cell.angle_gamma   90.00
#
_symmetry.space_group_name_H-M   'P 1'
#
loop_
_entity.id
_entity.type
_entity.pdbx_description
1 polymer ?
#
loop_
_entity_poly.entity_id
_entity_poly.type
_entity_poly.pdbx_seq_one_letter_code
_entity_poly.pdbx_strand_id
1 'polypeptide(L)'
;MNLRNDKTLILTLLGVGLICRLAYFIEYKQLLEFLHPTVDALFHHLTATAIASGALTSTEPFFRAPFYSYFLGLIYFFTGDSIAFARLIQLLIGAFTPVLTYLIARKVFDRTIAIVASVLVLFCSDIVYFEGELLLESLVVTLVLL
;
A
#
# COMPACT_ATOMS: atom_id res chain seq x y z
N MET A 1 -16.40 -8.59 -21.39
CA MET A 1 -16.41 -8.89 -19.95
C MET A 1 -17.52 -8.08 -19.29
N ASN A 2 -18.62 -8.72 -18.83
CA ASN A 2 -19.74 -7.99 -18.22
C ASN A 2 -19.50 -7.79 -16.71
N LEU A 3 -18.75 -6.74 -16.36
CA LEU A 3 -18.41 -6.40 -14.97
C LEU A 3 -19.65 -6.16 -14.08
N ARG A 4 -20.81 -5.89 -14.68
CA ARG A 4 -22.08 -5.69 -13.97
C ARG A 4 -22.47 -6.93 -13.15
N ASN A 5 -22.10 -8.12 -13.61
CA ASN A 5 -22.38 -9.38 -12.93
C ASN A 5 -21.38 -9.71 -11.81
N ASP A 6 -20.21 -9.09 -11.81
CA ASP A 6 -19.14 -9.32 -10.83
C ASP A 6 -19.04 -8.20 -9.79
N LYS A 7 -19.92 -7.20 -9.84
CA LYS A 7 -19.92 -6.05 -8.92
C LYS A 7 -19.92 -6.47 -7.45
N THR A 8 -20.79 -7.41 -7.08
CA THR A 8 -20.86 -7.91 -5.70
C THR A 8 -19.55 -8.53 -5.27
N LEU A 9 -18.93 -9.36 -6.12
CA LEU A 9 -17.65 -10.00 -5.84
C LEU A 9 -16.52 -8.97 -5.69
N ILE A 10 -16.45 -7.96 -6.57
CA ILE A 10 -15.45 -6.89 -6.48
C ILE A 10 -15.60 -6.12 -5.15
N LEU A 11 -16.83 -5.79 -4.77
CA LEU A 11 -17.11 -5.12 -3.49
C LEU A 11 -16.77 -6.03 -2.30
N THR A 12 -17.01 -7.34 -2.40
CA THR A 12 -16.60 -8.30 -1.38
C THR A 12 -15.08 -8.37 -1.26
N LEU A 13 -14.34 -8.46 -2.36
CA LEU A 13 -12.87 -8.48 -2.34
C LEU A 13 -12.31 -7.20 -1.71
N LEU A 14 -12.84 -6.03 -2.09
CA LEU A 14 -12.43 -4.76 -1.51
C LEU A 14 -12.77 -4.69 -0.01
N GLY A 15 -13.99 -5.06 0.37
CA GLY A 15 -14.44 -5.02 1.76
C GLY A 15 -13.64 -5.96 2.66
N VAL A 16 -13.43 -7.21 2.24
CA VAL A 16 -12.61 -8.18 2.98
C VAL A 16 -11.16 -7.74 3.01
N GLY A 17 -10.61 -7.27 1.87
CA GLY A 17 -9.24 -6.76 1.79
C GLY A 17 -8.98 -5.57 2.72
N LEU A 18 -9.95 -4.66 2.86
CA LEU A 18 -9.91 -3.55 3.82
C LEU A 18 -9.97 -4.06 5.28
N ILE A 19 -10.89 -4.98 5.59
CA ILE A 19 -11.02 -5.54 6.94
C ILE A 19 -9.72 -6.23 7.37
N CYS A 20 -9.12 -7.07 6.51
CA CYS A 20 -7.86 -7.75 6.80
C CYS A 20 -6.74 -6.75 7.10
N ARG A 21 -6.63 -5.68 6.31
CA ARG A 21 -5.57 -4.67 6.48
C ARG A 21 -5.79 -3.77 7.69
N LEU A 22 -7.04 -3.45 8.02
CA LEU A 22 -7.37 -2.70 9.24
C LEU A 22 -7.13 -3.56 10.49
N ALA A 23 -7.46 -4.85 10.45
CA ALA A 23 -7.14 -5.78 11.52
C ALA A 23 -5.63 -5.87 11.74
N TYR A 24 -4.87 -6.07 10.65
CA TYR A 24 -3.40 -6.04 10.68
C TYR A 24 -2.86 -4.72 11.24
N PHE A 25 -3.39 -3.57 10.84
CA PHE A 25 -2.97 -2.27 11.35
C PHE A 25 -3.18 -2.15 12.87
N ILE A 26 -4.31 -2.63 13.39
CA ILE A 26 -4.63 -2.61 14.82
C ILE A 26 -3.66 -3.50 15.61
N GLU A 27 -3.35 -4.69 15.09
CA GLU A 27 -2.38 -5.61 15.70
C GLU A 27 -0.97 -5.02 15.63
N TYR A 28 -0.55 -4.55 14.45
CA TYR A 28 0.79 -4.05 14.24
C TYR A 28 1.08 -2.83 15.13
N LYS A 29 0.10 -1.95 15.35
CA LYS A 29 0.22 -0.79 16.25
C LYS A 29 0.65 -1.13 17.68
N GLN A 30 0.48 -2.37 18.13
CA GLN A 30 0.87 -2.84 19.45
C GLN A 30 2.37 -3.21 19.53
N LEU A 31 3.03 -3.37 18.40
CA LEU A 31 4.44 -3.73 18.34
C LEU A 31 5.33 -2.48 18.45
N LEU A 32 6.48 -2.63 19.13
CA LEU A 32 7.46 -1.54 19.29
C LEU A 32 7.94 -1.02 17.93
N GLU A 33 8.16 -1.92 16.98
CA GLU A 33 8.61 -1.61 15.62
C GLU A 33 7.64 -0.69 14.85
N PHE A 34 6.39 -0.57 15.30
CA PHE A 34 5.38 0.20 14.59
C PHE A 34 5.73 1.68 14.40
N LEU A 35 6.38 2.27 15.38
CA LEU A 35 6.81 3.68 15.36
C LEU A 35 8.32 3.84 15.20
N HIS A 36 9.05 2.72 15.06
CA HIS A 36 10.50 2.72 15.02
C HIS A 36 10.98 2.06 13.72
N PRO A 37 10.82 2.74 12.56
CA PRO A 37 11.27 2.23 11.29
C PRO A 37 12.80 2.06 11.30
N THR A 38 13.29 1.05 10.60
CA THR A 38 14.72 0.73 10.51
C THR A 38 15.16 0.64 9.05
N VAL A 39 16.47 0.76 8.83
CA VAL A 39 17.13 0.59 7.51
C VAL A 39 16.41 1.36 6.40
N ASP A 40 15.73 0.67 5.48
CA ASP A 40 15.08 1.28 4.32
C ASP A 40 13.85 2.12 4.71
N ALA A 41 13.03 1.64 5.65
CA ALA A 41 11.89 2.38 6.15
C ALA A 41 12.34 3.67 6.86
N LEU A 42 13.47 3.64 7.57
CA LEU A 42 14.04 4.82 8.22
C LEU A 42 14.51 5.85 7.17
N PHE A 43 15.16 5.39 6.11
CA PHE A 43 15.58 6.28 5.01
C PHE A 43 14.39 7.03 4.40
N HIS A 44 13.29 6.31 4.14
CA HIS A 44 12.07 6.91 3.58
C HIS A 44 11.40 7.88 4.56
N HIS A 45 11.33 7.52 5.84
CA HIS A 45 10.81 8.40 6.89
C HIS A 45 11.59 9.72 6.96
N LEU A 46 12.93 9.66 7.07
CA LEU A 46 13.78 10.85 7.17
C LEU A 46 13.70 11.74 5.93
N THR A 47 13.68 11.13 4.74
CA THR A 47 13.54 11.87 3.49
C THR A 47 12.18 12.56 3.40
N ALA A 48 11.10 11.87 3.78
CA ALA A 48 9.75 12.41 3.78
C ALA A 48 9.59 13.58 4.76
N THR A 49 10.17 13.48 5.97
CA THR A 49 10.16 14.57 6.96
C THR A 49 10.91 15.80 6.45
N ALA A 50 12.07 15.62 5.82
CA ALA A 50 12.78 16.73 5.18
C ALA A 50 11.92 17.41 4.09
N ILE A 51 11.28 16.63 3.22
CA ILE A 51 10.36 17.15 2.19
C ILE A 51 9.20 17.92 2.82
N ALA A 52 8.56 17.35 3.85
CA ALA A 52 7.43 17.97 4.56
C ALA A 52 7.81 19.30 5.24
N SER A 53 9.07 19.43 5.70
CA SER A 53 9.63 20.66 6.27
C SER A 53 10.02 21.73 5.23
N GLY A 54 9.85 21.45 3.93
CA GLY A 54 10.10 22.40 2.84
C GLY A 54 11.38 22.14 2.04
N ALA A 55 12.16 21.09 2.37
CA ALA A 55 13.28 20.66 1.54
C ALA A 55 12.80 19.85 0.33
N LEU A 56 11.99 20.49 -0.53
CA LEU A 56 11.33 19.87 -1.68
C LEU A 56 12.31 19.35 -2.74
N THR A 57 13.56 19.78 -2.74
CA THR A 57 14.58 19.33 -3.69
C THR A 57 15.88 19.01 -2.98
N SER A 58 16.46 17.87 -3.31
CA SER A 58 17.81 17.51 -2.92
C SER A 58 18.82 18.28 -3.78
N THR A 59 19.87 18.82 -3.17
CA THR A 59 21.04 19.34 -3.91
C THR A 59 21.92 18.21 -4.44
N GLU A 60 21.79 17.02 -3.86
CA GLU A 60 22.49 15.80 -4.26
C GLU A 60 21.63 14.93 -5.19
N PRO A 61 22.23 14.07 -6.02
CA PRO A 61 21.49 13.05 -6.75
C PRO A 61 20.66 12.16 -5.83
N PHE A 62 19.45 11.80 -6.26
CA PHE A 62 18.60 10.91 -5.47
C PHE A 62 19.19 9.50 -5.40
N PHE A 63 19.31 8.97 -4.18
CA PHE A 63 19.75 7.58 -3.94
C PHE A 63 18.71 6.53 -4.36
N ARG A 64 17.42 6.85 -4.23
CA ARG A 64 16.28 6.02 -4.66
C ARG A 64 15.32 6.84 -5.52
N ALA A 65 14.48 6.17 -6.32
CA ALA A 65 13.45 6.84 -7.09
C ALA A 65 12.58 7.73 -6.18
N PRO A 66 12.42 9.03 -6.47
CA PRO A 66 11.99 9.98 -5.45
C PRO A 66 10.49 10.01 -5.20
N PHE A 67 9.69 9.42 -6.10
CA PHE A 67 8.22 9.51 -6.07
C PHE A 67 7.62 9.04 -4.73
N TYR A 68 8.12 7.93 -4.18
CA TYR A 68 7.63 7.40 -2.91
C TYR A 68 7.95 8.34 -1.73
N SER A 69 9.15 8.94 -1.69
CA SER A 69 9.52 9.91 -0.66
C SER A 69 8.67 11.18 -0.73
N TYR A 70 8.31 11.65 -1.94
CA TYR A 70 7.38 12.78 -2.10
C TYR A 70 5.95 12.42 -1.68
N PHE A 71 5.48 11.22 -2.00
CA PHE A 71 4.18 10.73 -1.54
C PHE A 71 4.09 10.72 -0.02
N LEU A 72 5.11 10.17 0.67
CA LEU A 72 5.17 10.22 2.13
C LEU A 72 5.29 11.66 2.67
N GLY A 73 6.13 12.49 2.05
CA GLY A 73 6.30 13.89 2.44
C GLY A 73 4.99 14.68 2.36
N LEU A 74 4.15 14.42 1.37
CA LEU A 74 2.81 15.02 1.28
C LEU A 74 1.90 14.56 2.43
N ILE A 75 1.92 13.28 2.78
CA ILE A 75 1.16 12.78 3.94
C ILE A 75 1.64 13.46 5.21
N TYR A 76 2.95 13.52 5.41
CA TYR A 76 3.58 14.12 6.59
C TYR A 76 3.33 15.61 6.71
N PHE A 77 3.29 16.33 5.58
CA PHE A 77 2.91 17.75 5.54
C PHE A 77 1.52 18.00 6.16
N PHE A 78 0.54 17.13 5.90
CA PHE A 78 -0.81 17.27 6.47
C PHE A 78 -0.98 16.65 7.86
N THR A 79 -0.14 15.69 8.24
CA THR A 79 -0.34 14.87 9.46
C THR A 79 0.70 15.09 10.55
N GLY A 80 1.73 15.91 10.29
CA GLY A 80 2.82 16.18 11.23
C GLY A 80 3.74 14.97 11.41
N ASP A 81 4.32 14.46 10.32
CA ASP A 81 5.24 13.31 10.32
C ASP A 81 4.66 12.01 10.90
N SER A 82 3.34 11.85 10.86
CA SER A 82 2.69 10.69 11.48
C SER A 82 2.91 9.40 10.68
N ILE A 83 3.84 8.56 11.16
CA ILE A 83 4.10 7.20 10.66
C ILE A 83 2.81 6.37 10.62
N ALA A 84 1.99 6.48 11.67
CA ALA A 84 0.74 5.74 11.77
C ALA A 84 -0.23 6.09 10.63
N PHE A 85 -0.37 7.37 10.29
CA PHE A 85 -1.21 7.80 9.17
C PHE A 85 -0.66 7.36 7.82
N ALA A 86 0.66 7.43 7.62
CA ALA A 86 1.28 6.95 6.39
C ALA A 86 1.01 5.46 6.16
N ARG A 87 1.26 4.61 7.17
CA ARG A 87 1.00 3.17 7.11
C ARG A 87 -0.47 2.87 6.87
N LEU A 88 -1.38 3.61 7.53
CA LEU A 88 -2.81 3.46 7.31
C LEU A 88 -3.20 3.75 5.85
N ILE A 89 -2.74 4.87 5.29
CA ILE A 89 -3.05 5.25 3.90
C ILE A 89 -2.50 4.20 2.93
N GLN A 90 -1.29 3.70 3.14
CA GLN A 90 -0.70 2.65 2.31
C GLN A 90 -1.51 1.36 2.33
N LEU A 91 -1.95 0.93 3.51
CA LEU A 91 -2.83 -0.23 3.64
C LEU A 91 -4.18 0.01 2.92
N LEU A 92 -4.75 1.21 3.00
CA LEU A 92 -5.97 1.52 2.25
C LEU A 92 -5.76 1.45 0.73
N ILE A 93 -4.60 1.89 0.23
CA ILE A 93 -4.22 1.76 -1.19
C ILE A 93 -4.02 0.27 -1.55
N GLY A 94 -3.29 -0.48 -0.72
CA GLY A 94 -3.04 -1.91 -0.92
C GLY A 94 -4.31 -2.75 -0.97
N ALA A 95 -5.41 -2.32 -0.34
CA ALA A 95 -6.69 -3.01 -0.43
C ALA A 95 -7.25 -3.13 -1.86
N PHE A 96 -6.78 -2.30 -2.79
CA PHE A 96 -7.12 -2.39 -4.20
C PHE A 96 -6.33 -3.47 -4.95
N THR A 97 -5.17 -3.90 -4.46
CA THR A 97 -4.31 -4.94 -5.07
C THR A 97 -5.07 -6.23 -5.44
N PRO A 98 -5.85 -6.88 -4.55
CA PRO A 98 -6.61 -8.09 -4.92
C PRO A 98 -7.73 -7.80 -5.92
N VAL A 99 -8.33 -6.60 -5.89
CA VAL A 99 -9.36 -6.18 -6.86
C VAL A 99 -8.77 -6.01 -8.25
N LEU A 100 -7.64 -5.31 -8.37
CA LEU A 100 -6.96 -5.11 -9.65
C LEU A 100 -6.43 -6.43 -10.21
N THR A 101 -5.91 -7.30 -9.34
CA THR A 101 -5.52 -8.68 -9.70
C THR A 101 -6.69 -9.44 -10.32
N TYR A 102 -7.88 -9.38 -9.69
CA TYR A 102 -9.10 -9.98 -10.25
C TYR A 102 -9.41 -9.40 -11.64
N LEU A 103 -9.41 -8.07 -11.78
CA LEU A 103 -9.76 -7.41 -13.04
C LEU A 103 -8.82 -7.77 -14.19
N ILE A 104 -7.51 -7.84 -13.93
CA ILE A 104 -6.52 -8.27 -14.92
C ILE A 104 -6.70 -9.75 -15.26
N ALA A 105 -6.77 -10.62 -14.25
CA ALA A 105 -6.94 -12.04 -14.46
C ALA A 105 -8.24 -12.37 -15.20
N ARG A 106 -9.33 -11.61 -14.97
CA ARG A 106 -10.59 -11.76 -15.74
C ARG A 106 -10.48 -11.34 -17.20
N LYS A 107 -9.54 -10.46 -17.56
CA LYS A 107 -9.29 -10.08 -18.96
C LYS A 107 -8.47 -11.13 -19.70
N VAL A 108 -7.57 -11.81 -19.01
CA VAL A 108 -6.60 -12.75 -19.61
C VAL A 108 -7.08 -14.21 -19.52
N PHE A 109 -7.78 -14.56 -18.46
CA PHE A 109 -8.18 -15.93 -18.12
C PHE A 109 -9.69 -16.05 -17.83
N ASP A 110 -10.11 -17.23 -17.37
CA ASP A 110 -11.49 -17.48 -16.94
C ASP A 110 -11.82 -16.90 -15.56
N ARG A 111 -13.08 -17.07 -15.14
CA ARG A 111 -13.59 -16.46 -13.90
C ARG A 111 -13.04 -17.14 -12.66
N THR A 112 -12.87 -18.45 -12.73
CA THR A 112 -12.39 -19.26 -11.61
C THR A 112 -10.93 -18.90 -11.31
N ILE A 113 -10.08 -18.82 -12.34
CA ILE A 113 -8.67 -18.44 -12.21
C ILE A 113 -8.55 -17.05 -11.58
N ALA A 114 -9.36 -16.08 -12.03
CA ALA A 114 -9.31 -14.75 -11.47
C ALA A 114 -9.73 -14.67 -10.00
N ILE A 115 -10.76 -15.45 -9.60
CA ILE A 115 -11.18 -15.54 -8.20
C ILE A 115 -10.06 -16.16 -7.35
N VAL A 116 -9.49 -17.27 -7.80
CA VAL A 116 -8.43 -17.97 -7.06
C VAL A 116 -7.21 -17.05 -6.91
N ALA A 117 -6.77 -16.40 -7.99
CA ALA A 117 -5.64 -15.48 -7.96
C ALA A 117 -5.87 -14.30 -7.01
N SER A 118 -7.04 -13.66 -7.05
CA SER A 118 -7.32 -12.52 -6.16
C SER A 118 -7.44 -12.93 -4.69
N VAL A 119 -7.99 -14.11 -4.40
CA VAL A 119 -8.08 -14.65 -3.04
C VAL A 119 -6.68 -14.97 -2.49
N LEU A 120 -5.81 -15.57 -3.31
CA LEU A 120 -4.42 -15.85 -2.90
C LEU A 120 -3.66 -14.55 -2.58
N VAL A 121 -3.78 -13.53 -3.43
CA VAL A 121 -3.18 -12.21 -3.18
C VAL A 121 -3.78 -11.55 -1.94
N LEU A 122 -5.10 -11.65 -1.74
CA LEU A 122 -5.79 -11.03 -0.61
C LEU A 122 -5.28 -11.54 0.74
N PHE A 123 -5.01 -12.84 0.85
CA PHE A 123 -4.56 -13.51 2.08
C PHE A 123 -3.05 -13.77 2.14
N CYS A 124 -2.28 -13.27 1.17
CA CYS A 124 -0.82 -13.39 1.21
C CYS A 124 -0.27 -12.48 2.33
N SER A 125 0.25 -13.08 3.39
CA SER A 125 0.77 -12.37 4.56
C SER A 125 1.90 -11.41 4.18
N ASP A 126 2.78 -11.81 3.28
CA ASP A 126 3.93 -11.01 2.87
C ASP A 126 3.47 -9.70 2.20
N ILE A 127 2.45 -9.76 1.34
CA ILE A 127 1.91 -8.57 0.69
C ILE A 127 1.37 -7.58 1.73
N VAL A 128 0.56 -8.07 2.68
CA VAL A 128 -0.01 -7.20 3.73
C VAL A 128 1.07 -6.64 4.66
N TYR A 129 2.09 -7.45 4.98
CA TYR A 129 3.22 -7.03 5.79
C TYR A 129 3.98 -5.87 5.14
N PHE A 130 4.42 -6.03 3.89
CA PHE A 130 5.19 -5.00 3.17
C PHE A 130 4.35 -3.75 2.87
N GLU A 131 3.05 -3.88 2.62
CA GLU A 131 2.15 -2.73 2.48
C GLU A 131 2.04 -1.89 3.77
N GLY A 132 2.23 -2.53 4.93
CA GLY A 132 2.25 -1.87 6.24
C GLY A 132 3.60 -1.26 6.62
N GLU A 133 4.67 -1.56 5.89
CA GLU A 133 5.98 -0.94 6.09
C GLU A 133 6.09 0.40 5.37
N LEU A 134 7.01 1.27 5.81
CA LEU A 134 7.31 2.52 5.08
C LEU A 134 8.21 2.24 3.87
N LEU A 135 7.70 1.42 2.98
CA LEU A 135 8.31 1.01 1.74
C LEU A 135 7.34 1.20 0.57
N LEU A 136 7.88 1.07 -0.64
CA LEU A 136 7.23 1.46 -1.90
C LEU A 136 6.19 0.47 -2.43
N GLU A 137 6.08 -0.72 -1.86
CA GLU A 137 5.34 -1.87 -2.37
C GLU A 137 3.85 -1.57 -2.50
N SER A 138 3.23 -0.92 -1.51
CA SER A 138 1.80 -0.59 -1.57
C SER A 138 1.44 0.25 -2.79
N LEU A 139 2.35 1.14 -3.18
CA LEU A 139 2.16 2.05 -4.29
C LEU A 139 2.57 1.39 -5.61
N VAL A 140 3.74 0.75 -5.66
CA VAL A 140 4.25 0.11 -6.87
C VAL A 140 3.34 -1.02 -7.33
N VAL A 141 2.93 -1.93 -6.45
CA VAL A 141 2.07 -3.06 -6.83
C VAL A 141 0.73 -2.55 -7.35
N THR A 142 0.11 -1.60 -6.67
CA THR A 142 -1.17 -1.03 -7.09
C THR A 142 -1.05 -0.31 -8.43
N LEU A 143 -0.01 0.50 -8.64
CA LEU A 143 0.20 1.24 -9.88
C LEU A 143 0.55 0.33 -11.06
N VAL A 144 1.29 -0.75 -10.85
CA VAL A 144 1.61 -1.73 -11.90
C VAL A 144 0.36 -2.49 -12.38
N LEU A 145 -0.64 -2.63 -11.51
CA LEU A 145 -1.89 -3.34 -11.82
C LEU A 145 -3.00 -2.43 -12.39
N LEU A 146 -2.76 -1.14 -12.55
CA LEU A 146 -3.69 -0.17 -13.17
C LEU A 146 -3.55 -0.16 -14.70
#